data_AF-A0A3D2RHY7-F1
#
_entry.id   AF-A0A3D2RHY7-F1
#
_cell.length_a   1.000
_cell.length_b   1.000
_cell.length_c   1.000
_cell.angle_alpha   90.00
_cell.angle_beta   90.00
_cell.angle_gamma   90.00
#
_symmetry.space_group_name_H-M   'P 1'
#
loop_
_entity.id
_entity.type
_entity.pdbx_description
1 polymer ?
#
loop_
_entity_poly.entity_id
_entity_poly.type
_entity_poly.pdbx_seq_one_letter_code
_entity_poly.pdbx_strand_id
1 'polypeptide(L)'
;MALFGGKSKVPKKGKKAAAVNFSRVQVFSKAEALNSLLKGLKDQKVKSNVSRLKLKAASLVSGRGTASVITYQILNFKAGPRPALLVGRPKAVSGGNFIPADNPLELGEKIEVSYEMSLAQAGGNNVYFTAACTFLQEAIFIPNAETGKPWIGSRDATVKKMGEGGLKQGEEVLQLRIDKLTCFPNAPESFDFGQIESYVFKPTLYCLTGGGMWAKKVADYFEGIQDDIHKHLEDMEKKEQLKTIENVQLIEFGIDNISLFTPGKLLSGIEHDKLMPSMFKKPNDNLIVLNSCVGFLLKFEIADEIKELLMRTFAQKAGKEFEVWLPLSLGNIQEAEAPKERVAFQIFPRDLVQETDPRKRSKSLGLKFMPPFTLHPNAEDHNTYRKLMVAIGQRLKDDSRPEEEKNKIASVQAAVAQRQQETKGKRVDENMRKAFQKRVEAKKRKETAD
;
A
#
# COMPACT_ATOMS: atom_id res chain seq x y z
N MET A 1 -25.38 50.93 39.96
CA MET A 1 -25.56 49.69 39.16
C MET A 1 -24.68 49.76 37.92
N ALA A 2 -23.60 48.97 37.87
CA ALA A 2 -22.92 48.49 36.67
C ALA A 2 -21.72 47.63 37.12
N LEU A 3 -21.83 46.31 37.01
CA LEU A 3 -20.76 45.35 37.29
C LEU A 3 -20.66 44.38 36.11
N PHE A 4 -19.44 43.93 35.85
CA PHE A 4 -18.96 42.95 34.87
C PHE A 4 -18.44 43.49 33.53
N GLY A 5 -17.15 43.86 33.56
CA GLY A 5 -16.28 43.91 32.40
C GLY A 5 -15.92 42.51 31.89
N GLY A 6 -16.19 42.26 30.61
CA GLY A 6 -15.72 41.09 29.88
C GLY A 6 -14.29 41.29 29.40
N LYS A 7 -13.35 40.49 29.91
CA LYS A 7 -11.99 40.40 29.35
C LYS A 7 -12.06 39.72 27.98
N SER A 8 -11.68 40.45 26.93
CA SER A 8 -11.52 39.89 25.58
C SER A 8 -10.40 38.84 25.60
N LYS A 9 -10.72 37.61 25.21
CA LYS A 9 -9.73 36.54 25.02
C LYS A 9 -8.93 36.85 23.75
N VAL A 10 -7.67 37.21 23.92
CA VAL A 10 -6.67 37.23 22.83
C VAL A 10 -6.67 35.84 22.14
N PRO A 11 -6.78 35.78 20.81
CA PRO A 11 -6.80 34.50 20.10
C PRO A 11 -5.45 33.79 20.30
N LYS A 12 -5.49 32.57 20.82
CA LYS A 12 -4.32 31.68 20.88
C LYS A 12 -3.79 31.51 19.46
N LYS A 13 -2.59 32.02 19.19
CA LYS A 13 -1.81 31.68 17.99
C LYS A 13 -1.84 30.17 17.80
N GLY A 14 -2.44 29.72 16.70
CA GLY A 14 -2.49 28.31 16.34
C GLY A 14 -1.08 27.73 16.35
N LYS A 15 -0.91 26.55 16.94
CA LYS A 15 0.34 25.79 16.80
C LYS A 15 0.64 25.68 15.31
N LYS A 16 1.80 26.19 14.86
CA LYS A 16 2.30 25.89 13.51
C LYS A 16 2.24 24.38 13.33
N ALA A 17 1.50 23.92 12.32
CA ALA A 17 1.47 22.51 11.95
C ALA A 17 2.93 22.07 11.76
N ALA A 18 3.32 20.96 12.39
CA ALA A 18 4.65 20.40 12.22
C ALA A 18 4.90 20.22 10.71
N ALA A 19 6.04 20.69 10.21
CA ALA A 19 6.39 20.55 8.81
C ALA A 19 6.36 19.06 8.42
N VAL A 20 5.67 18.75 7.33
CA VAL A 20 5.56 17.39 6.80
C VAL A 20 6.96 16.95 6.32
N ASN A 21 7.51 15.91 6.94
CA ASN A 21 8.77 15.32 6.52
C ASN A 21 8.60 14.32 5.36
N PHE A 22 8.80 14.78 4.12
CA PHE A 22 8.66 13.96 2.92
C PHE A 22 9.79 12.95 2.68
N SER A 23 10.83 12.88 3.53
CA SER A 23 11.87 11.83 3.47
C SER A 23 11.42 10.47 4.01
N ARG A 24 10.17 10.35 4.45
CA ARG A 24 9.62 9.14 5.08
C ARG A 24 8.19 8.90 4.59
N VAL A 25 7.76 7.65 4.67
CA VAL A 25 6.37 7.29 4.36
C VAL A 25 5.42 8.00 5.34
N GLN A 26 4.39 8.65 4.81
CA GLN A 26 3.38 9.37 5.59
C GLN A 26 1.97 9.05 5.14
N VAL A 27 1.03 8.98 6.08
CA VAL A 27 -0.39 8.73 5.79
C VAL A 27 -1.24 9.89 6.26
N PHE A 28 -2.07 10.39 5.35
CA PHE A 28 -2.97 11.51 5.58
C PHE A 28 -4.43 11.08 5.41
N SER A 29 -5.26 11.49 6.35
CA SER A 29 -6.70 11.19 6.36
C SER A 29 -7.57 12.39 6.73
N LYS A 30 -6.97 13.53 7.11
CA LYS A 30 -7.69 14.76 7.47
C LYS A 30 -7.89 15.62 6.23
N ALA A 31 -9.10 16.18 6.07
CA ALA A 31 -9.48 16.95 4.89
C ALA A 31 -8.52 18.12 4.58
N GLU A 32 -8.08 18.85 5.60
CA GLU A 32 -7.15 19.98 5.45
C GLU A 32 -5.79 19.56 4.90
N ALA A 33 -5.22 18.48 5.45
CA ALA A 33 -3.94 17.93 4.99
C ALA A 33 -4.05 17.36 3.58
N LEU A 34 -5.11 16.61 3.29
CA LEU A 34 -5.37 16.09 1.95
C LEU A 34 -5.50 17.22 0.93
N ASN A 35 -6.28 18.26 1.23
CA ASN A 35 -6.44 19.41 0.34
C ASN A 35 -5.11 20.13 0.08
N SER A 36 -4.27 20.29 1.10
CA SER A 36 -2.94 20.89 0.91
C SER A 36 -2.06 20.09 -0.06
N LEU A 37 -2.04 18.77 0.07
CA LEU A 37 -1.20 17.88 -0.75
C LEU A 37 -1.69 17.78 -2.21
N LEU A 38 -3.01 17.83 -2.41
CA LEU A 38 -3.62 17.66 -3.73
C LEU A 38 -3.65 18.95 -4.54
N LYS A 39 -3.35 20.11 -3.95
CA LYS A 39 -3.38 21.42 -4.64
C LYS A 39 -2.61 21.41 -5.96
N GLY A 40 -1.48 20.71 -6.03
CA GLY A 40 -0.69 20.60 -7.26
C GLY A 40 -1.44 19.96 -8.44
N LEU A 41 -2.47 19.14 -8.20
CA LEU A 41 -3.29 18.52 -9.25
C LEU A 41 -4.27 19.49 -9.92
N LYS A 42 -4.37 20.76 -9.47
CA LYS A 42 -5.18 21.76 -10.16
C LYS A 42 -4.53 22.25 -11.44
N ASP A 43 -3.20 22.25 -11.46
CA ASP A 43 -2.42 22.93 -12.50
C ASP A 43 -1.76 21.94 -13.48
N GLN A 44 -1.89 20.63 -13.23
CA GLN A 44 -1.34 19.58 -14.10
C GLN A 44 -2.21 18.31 -14.11
N LYS A 45 -2.31 17.67 -15.29
CA LYS A 45 -2.81 16.30 -15.42
C LYS A 45 -1.65 15.33 -15.15
N VAL A 46 -1.87 14.32 -14.31
CA VAL A 46 -0.82 13.37 -13.88
C VAL A 46 -1.18 11.95 -14.30
N LYS A 47 -0.24 11.21 -14.87
CA LYS A 47 -0.43 9.78 -15.18
C LYS A 47 -0.57 8.97 -13.89
N SER A 48 -1.44 7.97 -13.91
CA SER A 48 -1.77 7.17 -12.73
C SER A 48 -2.08 5.72 -13.07
N ASN A 49 -1.75 4.85 -12.13
CA ASN A 49 -2.20 3.47 -12.10
C ASN A 49 -3.47 3.39 -11.26
N VAL A 50 -4.50 2.74 -11.80
CA VAL A 50 -5.82 2.60 -11.18
C VAL A 50 -6.11 1.13 -10.98
N SER A 51 -6.56 0.75 -9.79
CA SER A 51 -6.83 -0.65 -9.46
C SER A 51 -8.10 -0.79 -8.64
N ARG A 52 -9.02 -1.62 -9.12
CA ARG A 52 -10.21 -2.07 -8.38
C ARG A 52 -9.79 -3.13 -7.38
N LEU A 53 -9.94 -2.83 -6.10
CA LEU A 53 -9.38 -3.67 -5.05
C LEU A 53 -10.13 -5.01 -4.93
N LYS A 54 -11.46 -4.99 -5.15
CA LYS A 54 -12.31 -6.18 -5.26
C LYS A 54 -11.79 -7.16 -6.33
N LEU A 55 -11.41 -6.63 -7.49
CA LEU A 55 -10.91 -7.44 -8.60
C LEU A 55 -9.43 -7.78 -8.51
N LYS A 56 -8.60 -6.95 -7.88
CA LYS A 56 -7.18 -7.27 -7.61
C LYS A 56 -7.05 -8.63 -6.91
N ALA A 57 -7.98 -8.96 -6.00
CA ALA A 57 -7.99 -10.22 -5.26
C ALA A 57 -8.62 -11.40 -6.05
N ALA A 58 -9.48 -11.13 -7.03
CA ALA A 58 -10.26 -12.14 -7.75
C ALA A 58 -9.80 -12.39 -9.19
N SER A 59 -8.95 -11.52 -9.75
CA SER A 59 -8.48 -11.59 -11.14
C SER A 59 -7.08 -11.02 -11.28
N LEU A 60 -6.25 -11.69 -12.08
CA LEU A 60 -4.88 -11.29 -12.40
C LEU A 60 -4.80 -10.21 -13.51
N VAL A 61 -5.86 -10.08 -14.31
CA VAL A 61 -5.91 -9.21 -15.50
C VAL A 61 -6.99 -8.15 -15.42
N SER A 62 -8.10 -8.43 -14.74
CA SER A 62 -9.24 -7.52 -14.67
C SER A 62 -9.14 -6.53 -13.52
N GLY A 63 -9.69 -5.33 -13.73
CA GLY A 63 -9.72 -4.27 -12.71
C GLY A 63 -8.39 -3.56 -12.47
N ARG A 64 -7.38 -3.76 -13.32
CA ARG A 64 -6.11 -3.01 -13.32
C ARG A 64 -6.01 -2.18 -14.59
N GLY A 65 -5.66 -0.91 -14.47
CA GLY A 65 -5.64 0.02 -15.59
C GLY A 65 -4.72 1.20 -15.40
N THR A 66 -4.49 1.93 -16.48
CA THR A 66 -3.80 3.22 -16.49
C THR A 66 -4.77 4.33 -16.88
N ALA A 67 -4.66 5.47 -16.21
CA ALA A 67 -5.48 6.64 -16.46
C ALA A 67 -4.71 7.92 -16.14
N SER A 68 -5.27 9.08 -16.45
CA SER A 68 -4.76 10.35 -15.93
C SER A 68 -5.65 10.84 -14.80
N VAL A 69 -5.05 11.26 -13.69
CA VAL A 69 -5.69 12.14 -12.71
C VAL A 69 -5.75 13.52 -13.36
N ILE A 70 -6.97 13.96 -13.68
CA ILE A 70 -7.20 15.20 -14.41
C ILE A 70 -7.17 16.38 -13.46
N THR A 71 -7.88 16.26 -12.34
CA THR A 71 -7.92 17.27 -11.28
C THR A 71 -8.57 16.67 -10.02
N TYR A 72 -8.84 17.51 -9.02
CA TYR A 72 -9.65 17.15 -7.86
C TYR A 72 -10.67 18.23 -7.51
N GLN A 73 -11.72 17.85 -6.81
CA GLN A 73 -12.73 18.76 -6.26
C GLN A 73 -12.97 18.47 -4.78
N ILE A 74 -13.44 19.47 -4.03
CA ILE A 74 -13.91 19.25 -2.66
C ILE A 74 -15.42 19.03 -2.69
N LEU A 75 -15.87 17.89 -2.20
CA LEU A 75 -17.28 17.55 -2.06
C LEU A 75 -17.68 17.54 -0.59
N ASN A 76 -18.91 17.97 -0.31
CA ASN A 76 -19.48 17.95 1.04
C ASN A 76 -20.21 16.63 1.26
N PHE A 77 -19.77 15.86 2.25
CA PHE A 77 -20.44 14.64 2.69
C PHE A 77 -21.02 14.82 4.09
N LYS A 78 -21.86 13.89 4.54
CA LYS A 78 -22.39 13.88 5.92
C LYS A 78 -21.29 13.96 6.99
N ALA A 79 -20.13 13.35 6.73
CA ALA A 79 -18.97 13.37 7.61
C ALA A 79 -18.06 14.61 7.45
N GLY A 80 -18.48 15.60 6.65
CA GLY A 80 -17.72 16.81 6.34
C GLY A 80 -17.12 16.85 4.92
N PRO A 81 -16.43 17.94 4.56
CA PRO A 81 -15.83 18.11 3.25
C PRO A 81 -14.69 17.11 3.02
N ARG A 82 -14.66 16.48 1.85
CA ARG A 82 -13.61 15.55 1.42
C ARG A 82 -13.21 15.79 -0.04
N PRO A 83 -11.91 15.67 -0.38
CA PRO A 83 -11.48 15.74 -1.77
C PRO A 83 -11.93 14.50 -2.54
N ALA A 84 -12.26 14.68 -3.81
CA ALA A 84 -12.51 13.63 -4.78
C ALA A 84 -11.65 13.86 -6.02
N LEU A 85 -10.90 12.83 -6.44
CA LEU A 85 -10.16 12.83 -7.69
C LEU A 85 -11.11 12.68 -8.87
N LEU A 86 -10.80 13.37 -9.95
CA LEU A 86 -11.36 13.10 -11.27
C LEU A 86 -10.31 12.35 -12.06
N VAL A 87 -10.58 11.08 -12.31
CA VAL A 87 -9.66 10.19 -13.01
C VAL A 87 -10.29 9.83 -14.35
N GLY A 88 -9.58 10.00 -15.47
CA GLY A 88 -10.09 9.58 -16.77
C GLY A 88 -10.47 8.09 -16.78
N ARG A 89 -11.32 7.67 -17.71
CA ARG A 89 -11.72 6.26 -17.84
C ARG A 89 -10.48 5.35 -17.99
N PRO A 90 -10.19 4.44 -17.04
CA PRO A 90 -8.95 3.68 -17.08
C PRO A 90 -8.91 2.69 -18.24
N LYS A 91 -7.77 2.65 -18.93
CA LYS A 91 -7.47 1.64 -19.97
C LYS A 91 -6.85 0.43 -19.29
N ALA A 92 -7.38 -0.75 -19.55
CA ALA A 92 -6.88 -1.98 -18.94
C ALA A 92 -5.42 -2.25 -19.33
N VAL A 93 -4.64 -2.77 -18.38
CA VAL A 93 -3.29 -3.29 -18.66
C VAL A 93 -3.42 -4.79 -18.88
N SER A 94 -2.77 -5.36 -19.90
CA SER A 94 -2.66 -6.82 -20.14
C SER A 94 -3.94 -7.60 -20.48
N GLY A 95 -4.55 -7.35 -21.64
CA GLY A 95 -5.53 -8.25 -22.29
C GLY A 95 -6.89 -8.44 -21.58
N GLY A 96 -7.04 -7.94 -20.35
CA GLY A 96 -8.29 -7.93 -19.58
C GLY A 96 -9.10 -6.64 -19.73
N ASN A 97 -10.19 -6.55 -18.96
CA ASN A 97 -11.04 -5.36 -18.90
C ASN A 97 -10.95 -4.70 -17.51
N PHE A 98 -10.86 -3.36 -17.48
CA PHE A 98 -10.92 -2.63 -16.21
C PHE A 98 -12.31 -2.75 -15.57
N ILE A 99 -13.36 -2.74 -16.40
CA ILE A 99 -14.76 -3.00 -16.00
C ILE A 99 -15.24 -4.23 -16.79
N PRO A 100 -15.10 -5.45 -16.24
CA PRO A 100 -15.66 -6.66 -16.84
C PRO A 100 -17.19 -6.60 -16.88
N ALA A 101 -17.81 -7.24 -17.88
CA ALA A 101 -19.27 -7.25 -18.03
C ALA A 101 -19.98 -7.97 -16.87
N ASP A 102 -19.36 -9.01 -16.33
CA ASP A 102 -19.83 -9.79 -15.17
C ASP A 102 -19.52 -9.11 -13.82
N ASN A 103 -18.74 -8.02 -13.83
CA ASN A 103 -18.39 -7.27 -12.63
C ASN A 103 -18.40 -5.76 -12.89
N PRO A 104 -19.60 -5.16 -13.07
CA PRO A 104 -19.74 -3.73 -13.26
C PRO A 104 -19.22 -2.95 -12.05
N LEU A 105 -18.96 -1.66 -12.24
CA LEU A 105 -18.46 -0.78 -11.19
C LEU A 105 -19.61 -0.38 -10.26
N GLU A 106 -19.47 -0.64 -8.97
CA GLU A 106 -20.54 -0.42 -7.98
C GLU A 106 -20.27 0.83 -7.14
N LEU A 107 -21.31 1.63 -6.85
CA LEU A 107 -21.21 2.76 -5.94
C LEU A 107 -20.65 2.33 -4.58
N GLY A 108 -19.65 3.04 -4.08
CA GLY A 108 -18.97 2.68 -2.85
C GLY A 108 -17.79 1.72 -3.00
N GLU A 109 -17.55 1.19 -4.21
CA GLU A 109 -16.42 0.29 -4.47
C GLU A 109 -15.08 0.98 -4.18
N LYS A 110 -14.14 0.21 -3.59
CA LYS A 110 -12.81 0.70 -3.26
C LYS A 110 -11.87 0.64 -4.46
N ILE A 111 -11.28 1.78 -4.78
CA ILE A 111 -10.33 1.95 -5.88
C ILE A 111 -9.04 2.54 -5.34
N GLU A 112 -7.93 1.92 -5.68
CA GLU A 112 -6.59 2.44 -5.45
C GLU A 112 -6.15 3.26 -6.67
N VAL A 113 -5.66 4.47 -6.44
CA VAL A 113 -5.06 5.32 -7.48
C VAL A 113 -3.65 5.67 -7.04
N SER A 114 -2.65 5.31 -7.84
CA SER A 114 -1.25 5.64 -7.55
C SER A 114 -0.66 6.54 -8.64
N TYR A 115 0.04 7.59 -8.24
CA TYR A 115 0.59 8.61 -9.14
C TYR A 115 1.80 9.30 -8.51
N GLU A 116 2.58 10.01 -9.32
CA GLU A 116 3.77 10.74 -8.88
C GLU A 116 3.64 12.22 -9.24
N MET A 117 3.99 13.11 -8.32
CA MET A 117 3.87 14.55 -8.52
C MET A 117 4.98 15.30 -7.77
N SER A 118 5.56 16.30 -8.41
CA SER A 118 6.45 17.25 -7.75
C SER A 118 5.70 18.08 -6.71
N LEU A 119 6.26 18.18 -5.50
CA LEU A 119 5.74 19.05 -4.44
C LEU A 119 6.77 20.11 -4.07
N ALA A 120 6.36 21.38 -4.14
CA ALA A 120 7.16 22.50 -3.61
C ALA A 120 7.51 22.31 -2.12
N GLN A 121 6.60 21.71 -1.35
CA GLN A 121 6.81 21.40 0.07
C GLN A 121 7.86 20.30 0.31
N ALA A 122 8.20 19.53 -0.72
CA ALA A 122 9.25 18.51 -0.73
C ALA A 122 10.55 19.03 -1.39
N GLY A 123 10.72 20.36 -1.52
CA GLY A 123 11.87 20.97 -2.17
C GLY A 123 11.88 20.83 -3.69
N GLY A 124 10.71 20.57 -4.30
CA GLY A 124 10.58 20.35 -5.75
C GLY A 124 10.80 18.90 -6.18
N ASN A 125 11.13 18.00 -5.25
CA ASN A 125 11.24 16.57 -5.53
C ASN A 125 9.88 15.95 -5.86
N ASN A 126 9.91 14.93 -6.71
CA ASN A 126 8.75 14.09 -6.93
C ASN A 126 8.42 13.27 -5.69
N VAL A 127 7.14 13.27 -5.32
CA VAL A 127 6.60 12.45 -4.26
C VAL A 127 5.63 11.46 -4.90
N TYR A 128 5.73 10.21 -4.49
CA TYR A 128 4.81 9.17 -4.94
C TYR A 128 3.62 9.06 -4.01
N PHE A 129 2.43 8.99 -4.58
CA PHE A 129 1.18 8.97 -3.86
C PHE A 129 0.42 7.69 -4.16
N THR A 130 -0.16 7.11 -3.12
CA THR A 130 -1.18 6.07 -3.24
C THR A 130 -2.43 6.54 -2.51
N ALA A 131 -3.48 6.84 -3.28
CA ALA A 131 -4.77 7.29 -2.80
C ALA A 131 -5.73 6.09 -2.68
N ALA A 132 -6.22 5.86 -1.45
CA ALA A 132 -7.32 4.94 -1.19
C ALA A 132 -8.64 5.69 -1.41
N CYS A 133 -9.38 5.28 -2.43
CA CYS A 133 -10.57 5.99 -2.87
C CYS A 133 -11.83 5.14 -2.79
N THR A 134 -12.97 5.82 -2.69
CA THR A 134 -14.31 5.26 -2.85
C THR A 134 -14.91 5.77 -4.15
N PHE A 135 -15.37 4.88 -5.02
CA PHE A 135 -16.08 5.23 -6.24
C PHE A 135 -17.43 5.89 -5.93
N LEU A 136 -17.65 7.08 -6.51
CA LEU A 136 -18.89 7.85 -6.29
C LEU A 136 -19.83 7.81 -7.47
N GLN A 137 -19.32 7.88 -8.70
CA GLN A 137 -20.09 7.84 -9.95
C GLN A 137 -19.15 7.94 -11.17
N GLU A 138 -19.66 7.51 -12.32
CA GLU A 138 -19.17 7.97 -13.62
C GLU A 138 -19.71 9.39 -13.86
N ALA A 139 -18.85 10.30 -14.29
CA ALA A 139 -19.19 11.69 -14.51
C ALA A 139 -18.62 12.18 -15.85
N ILE A 140 -19.19 13.27 -16.35
CA ILE A 140 -18.69 14.04 -17.49
C ILE A 140 -17.94 15.25 -16.92
N PHE A 141 -16.68 15.40 -17.32
CA PHE A 141 -15.84 16.55 -17.00
C PHE A 141 -15.72 17.48 -18.19
N ILE A 142 -16.10 18.74 -18.02
CA ILE A 142 -15.94 19.79 -19.04
C ILE A 142 -15.07 20.88 -18.43
N PRO A 143 -13.81 21.08 -18.90
CA PRO A 143 -12.88 22.02 -18.26
C PRO A 143 -13.33 23.48 -18.35
N ASN A 144 -13.91 23.88 -19.49
CA ASN A 144 -14.34 25.24 -19.78
C ASN A 144 -15.84 25.28 -20.06
N ALA A 145 -16.68 25.11 -19.02
CA ALA A 145 -18.10 25.36 -19.20
C ALA A 145 -18.36 26.86 -19.42
N GLU A 146 -19.50 27.22 -20.02
CA GLU A 146 -19.87 28.62 -20.36
C GLU A 146 -19.76 29.61 -19.18
N THR A 147 -19.79 29.11 -17.94
CA THR A 147 -19.62 29.90 -16.71
C THR A 147 -18.16 30.17 -16.29
N GLY A 148 -17.17 29.73 -17.06
CA GLY A 148 -15.74 29.86 -16.76
C GLY A 148 -15.23 28.93 -15.64
N LYS A 149 -16.11 28.14 -15.02
CA LYS A 149 -15.77 27.09 -14.05
C LYS A 149 -15.94 25.71 -14.68
N PRO A 150 -15.10 24.73 -14.34
CA PRO A 150 -15.27 23.37 -14.84
C PRO A 150 -16.60 22.78 -14.38
N TRP A 151 -17.26 22.03 -15.27
CA TRP A 151 -18.45 21.25 -14.96
C TRP A 151 -18.11 19.80 -14.71
N ILE A 152 -18.75 19.23 -13.69
CA ILE A 152 -18.63 17.83 -13.31
C ILE A 152 -20.01 17.35 -12.90
N GLY A 153 -20.54 16.35 -13.58
CA GLY A 153 -21.85 15.78 -13.24
C GLY A 153 -22.10 14.47 -13.92
N SER A 154 -23.13 13.74 -13.49
CA SER A 154 -23.58 12.55 -14.22
C SER A 154 -23.99 12.90 -15.66
N ARG A 155 -24.12 11.89 -16.52
CA ARG A 155 -24.60 12.06 -17.88
C ARG A 155 -25.95 12.79 -17.92
N ASP A 156 -26.91 12.35 -17.12
CA ASP A 156 -28.24 12.96 -17.03
C ASP A 156 -28.20 14.40 -16.52
N ALA A 157 -27.38 14.69 -15.50
CA ALA A 157 -27.23 16.04 -14.99
C ALA A 157 -26.58 16.97 -16.03
N THR A 158 -25.67 16.44 -16.84
CA THR A 158 -24.99 17.18 -17.90
C THR A 158 -25.96 17.50 -19.03
N VAL A 159 -26.77 16.54 -19.49
CA VAL A 159 -27.79 16.76 -20.52
C VAL A 159 -28.83 17.78 -20.04
N LYS A 160 -29.29 17.67 -18.79
CA LYS A 160 -30.26 18.63 -18.22
C LYS A 160 -29.72 20.06 -18.18
N LYS A 161 -28.42 20.23 -17.96
CA LYS A 161 -27.81 21.56 -17.78
C LYS A 161 -27.25 22.15 -19.08
N MET A 162 -26.72 21.32 -19.97
CA MET A 162 -25.95 21.75 -21.15
C MET A 162 -26.43 21.11 -22.46
N GLY A 163 -27.53 20.35 -22.43
CA GLY A 163 -28.03 19.60 -23.57
C GLY A 163 -27.09 18.46 -24.02
N GLU A 164 -27.42 17.84 -25.15
CA GLU A 164 -26.61 16.76 -25.73
C GLU A 164 -25.23 17.26 -26.21
N GLY A 165 -25.12 18.54 -26.58
CA GLY A 165 -23.86 19.17 -26.97
C GLY A 165 -22.80 19.11 -25.86
N GLY A 166 -23.22 19.23 -24.59
CA GLY A 166 -22.33 19.12 -23.44
C GLY A 166 -21.67 17.73 -23.31
N LEU A 167 -22.34 16.66 -23.76
CA LEU A 167 -21.76 15.31 -23.76
C LEU A 167 -20.63 15.16 -24.78
N LYS A 168 -20.71 15.88 -25.91
CA LYS A 168 -19.66 15.85 -26.95
C LYS A 168 -18.42 16.66 -26.57
N GLN A 169 -18.60 17.65 -25.70
CA GLN A 169 -17.51 18.53 -25.24
C GLN A 169 -16.77 17.99 -24.00
N GLY A 170 -17.37 17.04 -23.28
CA GLY A 170 -16.84 16.54 -22.03
C GLY A 170 -16.06 15.22 -22.14
N GLU A 171 -15.14 15.01 -21.21
CA GLU A 171 -14.41 13.75 -21.03
C GLU A 171 -15.16 12.87 -20.01
N GLU A 172 -15.32 11.57 -20.29
CA GLU A 172 -15.82 10.61 -19.29
C GLU A 172 -14.76 10.32 -18.22
N VAL A 173 -15.13 10.52 -16.97
CA VAL A 173 -14.25 10.38 -15.81
C VAL A 173 -14.90 9.55 -14.70
N LEU A 174 -14.08 8.91 -13.90
CA LEU A 174 -14.45 8.35 -12.61
C LEU A 174 -14.27 9.42 -11.54
N GLN A 175 -15.32 9.64 -10.74
CA GLN A 175 -15.27 10.53 -9.59
C GLN A 175 -15.01 9.70 -8.32
N LEU A 176 -13.83 9.89 -7.72
CA LEU A 176 -13.31 9.02 -6.66
C LEU A 176 -13.06 9.81 -5.37
N ARG A 177 -13.86 9.60 -4.33
CA ARG A 177 -13.63 10.24 -3.02
C ARG A 177 -12.35 9.70 -2.40
N ILE A 178 -11.45 10.58 -2.00
CA ILE A 178 -10.22 10.19 -1.30
C ILE A 178 -10.54 9.99 0.17
N ASP A 179 -10.42 8.76 0.64
CA ASP A 179 -10.54 8.42 2.04
C ASP A 179 -9.22 8.70 2.76
N LYS A 180 -8.11 8.23 2.16
CA LYS A 180 -6.75 8.39 2.66
C LYS A 180 -5.75 8.55 1.52
N LEU A 181 -4.65 9.22 1.81
CA LEU A 181 -3.54 9.44 0.89
C LEU A 181 -2.24 9.06 1.59
N THR A 182 -1.50 8.13 1.00
CA THR A 182 -0.17 7.77 1.46
C THR A 182 0.86 8.40 0.56
N CYS A 183 1.85 9.04 1.15
CA CYS A 183 2.96 9.69 0.47
C CYS A 183 4.22 8.89 0.74
N PHE A 184 4.94 8.55 -0.33
CA PHE A 184 6.22 7.88 -0.29
C PHE A 184 7.29 8.85 -0.81
N PRO A 185 8.50 8.84 -0.21
CA PRO A 185 9.60 9.69 -0.66
C PRO A 185 10.02 9.40 -2.11
N ASN A 186 9.80 8.18 -2.57
CA ASN A 186 10.13 7.72 -3.92
C ASN A 186 9.00 6.82 -4.43
N ALA A 187 8.83 6.75 -5.76
CA ALA A 187 8.02 5.70 -6.37
C ALA A 187 8.65 4.32 -6.10
N PRO A 188 7.85 3.25 -6.02
CA PRO A 188 8.41 1.90 -6.10
C PRO A 188 9.11 1.77 -7.47
N GLU A 189 10.42 1.57 -7.43
CA GLU A 189 11.26 1.31 -8.59
C GLU A 189 11.32 -0.21 -8.82
N SER A 190 11.62 -0.65 -10.04
CA SER A 190 12.02 -2.03 -10.27
C SER A 190 13.51 -2.17 -9.99
N PHE A 191 13.94 -3.29 -9.42
CA PHE A 191 15.36 -3.57 -9.21
C PHE A 191 15.78 -4.88 -9.84
N ASP A 192 16.93 -4.88 -10.49
CA ASP A 192 17.59 -6.10 -10.93
C ASP A 192 18.34 -6.76 -9.76
N PHE A 193 18.63 -8.05 -9.88
CA PHE A 193 19.29 -8.83 -8.84
C PHE A 193 20.58 -8.18 -8.33
N GLY A 194 21.44 -7.69 -9.23
CA GLY A 194 22.71 -7.06 -8.84
C GLY A 194 22.55 -5.80 -7.99
N GLN A 195 21.38 -5.17 -7.98
CA GLN A 195 21.09 -4.02 -7.12
C GLN A 195 20.62 -4.45 -5.72
N ILE A 196 20.04 -5.64 -5.58
CA ILE A 196 19.39 -6.07 -4.34
C ILE A 196 20.10 -7.22 -3.63
N GLU A 197 21.08 -7.85 -4.27
CA GLU A 197 21.80 -9.03 -3.75
C GLU A 197 22.45 -8.79 -2.37
N SER A 198 22.81 -7.53 -2.09
CA SER A 198 23.38 -7.13 -0.79
C SER A 198 22.32 -6.97 0.31
N TYR A 199 21.04 -7.01 -0.03
CA TYR A 199 19.94 -6.77 0.91
C TYR A 199 18.95 -7.93 1.03
N VAL A 200 18.98 -8.89 0.11
CA VAL A 200 18.04 -10.01 0.03
C VAL A 200 18.81 -11.32 -0.01
N PHE A 201 18.50 -12.23 0.91
CA PHE A 201 19.25 -13.47 1.11
C PHE A 201 18.35 -14.69 1.16
N LYS A 202 18.93 -15.85 0.85
CA LYS A 202 18.30 -17.18 0.96
C LYS A 202 16.86 -17.25 0.40
N PRO A 203 16.66 -16.89 -0.88
CA PRO A 203 15.36 -17.08 -1.52
C PRO A 203 14.98 -18.57 -1.60
N THR A 204 13.79 -18.89 -1.11
CA THR A 204 13.19 -20.23 -1.16
C THR A 204 11.77 -20.12 -1.69
N LEU A 205 11.44 -20.89 -2.73
CA LEU A 205 10.11 -20.93 -3.30
C LEU A 205 9.39 -22.21 -2.85
N TYR A 206 8.19 -22.04 -2.30
CA TYR A 206 7.30 -23.12 -1.88
C TYR A 206 6.15 -23.25 -2.87
N CYS A 207 5.93 -24.45 -3.36
CA CYS A 207 4.82 -24.85 -4.21
C CYS A 207 3.86 -25.73 -3.39
N LEU A 208 2.65 -25.24 -3.15
CA LEU A 208 1.65 -25.84 -2.26
C LEU A 208 0.52 -26.46 -3.07
N THR A 209 0.37 -27.77 -3.02
CA THR A 209 -0.62 -28.53 -3.77
C THR A 209 -1.96 -28.57 -3.03
N GLY A 210 -3.09 -28.46 -3.75
CA GLY A 210 -4.44 -28.37 -3.14
C GLY A 210 -5.16 -27.03 -3.39
N GLY A 211 -4.57 -26.18 -4.23
CA GLY A 211 -5.15 -24.93 -4.67
C GLY A 211 -4.77 -23.73 -3.85
N GLY A 212 -4.73 -22.57 -4.52
CA GLY A 212 -4.31 -21.30 -3.96
C GLY A 212 -5.08 -20.95 -2.68
N MET A 213 -4.42 -21.08 -1.53
CA MET A 213 -4.85 -20.45 -0.27
C MET A 213 -5.16 -18.95 -0.47
N TRP A 214 -4.64 -18.38 -1.55
CA TRP A 214 -4.69 -16.99 -1.91
C TRP A 214 -5.95 -16.61 -2.72
N ALA A 215 -6.45 -17.49 -3.58
CA ALA A 215 -7.55 -17.21 -4.49
C ALA A 215 -8.46 -18.44 -4.68
N LYS A 216 -9.49 -18.58 -3.83
CA LYS A 216 -10.64 -19.48 -4.09
C LYS A 216 -11.95 -18.71 -4.07
N LYS A 217 -12.81 -19.06 -5.03
CA LYS A 217 -14.08 -18.39 -5.36
C LYS A 217 -15.32 -19.09 -4.77
N VAL A 218 -15.14 -20.07 -3.86
CA VAL A 218 -16.23 -20.91 -3.30
C VAL A 218 -15.93 -21.30 -1.85
N ALA A 219 -17.00 -21.45 -1.05
CA ALA A 219 -17.21 -21.49 0.40
C ALA A 219 -16.20 -22.16 1.37
N ASP A 220 -15.19 -22.90 0.94
CA ASP A 220 -14.24 -23.56 1.85
C ASP A 220 -12.88 -22.82 1.82
N TYR A 221 -12.77 -21.83 2.70
CA TYR A 221 -11.76 -20.76 2.63
C TYR A 221 -10.55 -20.99 3.54
N PHE A 222 -9.37 -20.58 3.06
CA PHE A 222 -8.35 -20.01 3.92
C PHE A 222 -8.81 -18.60 4.35
N GLU A 223 -9.69 -18.53 5.34
CA GLU A 223 -9.93 -17.29 6.11
C GLU A 223 -8.73 -16.98 7.04
N GLY A 224 -7.92 -18.02 7.27
CA GLY A 224 -6.76 -18.11 8.12
C GLY A 224 -6.70 -19.51 8.73
N ILE A 225 -5.57 -19.87 9.30
CA ILE A 225 -5.34 -21.12 10.03
C ILE A 225 -4.88 -20.80 11.44
N GLN A 226 -5.10 -21.70 12.40
CA GLN A 226 -4.65 -21.48 13.78
C GLN A 226 -3.12 -21.47 13.93
N ASP A 227 -2.45 -22.21 13.05
CA ASP A 227 -1.00 -22.36 13.09
C ASP A 227 -0.28 -21.18 12.48
N ASP A 228 1.00 -21.04 12.82
CA ASP A 228 1.87 -20.06 12.16
C ASP A 228 2.38 -20.63 10.82
N ILE A 229 3.04 -19.76 10.06
CA ILE A 229 3.52 -20.11 8.72
C ILE A 229 4.51 -21.28 8.72
N HIS A 230 5.33 -21.43 9.76
CA HIS A 230 6.31 -22.52 9.83
C HIS A 230 5.62 -23.85 10.09
N LYS A 231 4.75 -23.90 11.10
CA LYS A 231 4.00 -25.12 11.42
C LYS A 231 3.07 -25.54 10.28
N HIS A 232 2.48 -24.56 9.58
CA HIS A 232 1.67 -24.85 8.41
C HIS A 232 2.46 -25.54 7.29
N LEU A 233 3.67 -25.04 6.99
CA LEU A 233 4.53 -25.65 5.98
C LEU A 233 4.97 -27.06 6.39
N GLU A 234 5.30 -27.27 7.67
CA GLU A 234 5.63 -28.59 8.21
C GLU A 234 4.47 -29.60 8.03
N ASP A 235 3.23 -29.17 8.28
CA ASP A 235 2.05 -30.02 8.08
C ASP A 235 1.76 -30.31 6.61
N MET A 236 2.03 -29.36 5.71
CA MET A 236 1.91 -29.56 4.26
C MET A 236 2.98 -30.51 3.74
N GLU A 237 4.20 -30.43 4.27
CA GLU A 237 5.31 -31.36 3.98
C GLU A 237 4.97 -32.78 4.41
N LYS A 238 4.47 -32.98 5.64
CA LYS A 238 4.03 -34.30 6.15
C LYS A 238 2.92 -34.94 5.31
N LYS A 239 2.12 -34.14 4.61
CA LYS A 239 1.04 -34.60 3.73
C LYS A 239 1.47 -34.79 2.28
N GLU A 240 2.76 -34.61 1.96
CA GLU A 240 3.30 -34.64 0.59
C GLU A 240 2.64 -33.59 -0.34
N GLN A 241 2.12 -32.51 0.25
CA GLN A 241 1.45 -31.39 -0.45
C GLN A 241 2.35 -30.16 -0.58
N LEU A 242 3.64 -30.29 -0.25
CA LEU A 242 4.62 -29.22 -0.35
C LEU A 242 5.81 -29.66 -1.19
N LYS A 243 6.10 -28.90 -2.24
CA LYS A 243 7.39 -28.94 -2.94
C LYS A 243 8.19 -27.69 -2.58
N THR A 244 9.38 -27.90 -2.02
CA THR A 244 10.33 -26.82 -1.69
C THR A 244 11.38 -26.72 -2.79
N ILE A 245 11.60 -25.52 -3.30
CA ILE A 245 12.64 -25.20 -4.28
C ILE A 245 13.61 -24.23 -3.62
N GLU A 246 14.78 -24.74 -3.27
CA GLU A 246 15.88 -23.95 -2.73
C GLU A 246 16.75 -23.36 -3.86
N ASN A 247 17.64 -22.43 -3.50
CA ASN A 247 18.61 -21.81 -4.43
C ASN A 247 17.96 -21.16 -5.65
N VAL A 248 16.79 -20.58 -5.46
CA VAL A 248 16.12 -19.80 -6.49
C VAL A 248 16.92 -18.54 -6.78
N GLN A 249 17.21 -18.26 -8.04
CA GLN A 249 17.92 -17.03 -8.39
C GLN A 249 16.91 -15.95 -8.72
N LEU A 250 16.81 -14.95 -7.85
CA LEU A 250 16.00 -13.77 -8.12
C LEU A 250 16.61 -13.02 -9.32
N ILE A 251 15.76 -12.49 -10.22
CA ILE A 251 16.20 -11.78 -11.43
C ILE A 251 15.80 -10.33 -11.34
N GLU A 252 14.50 -10.09 -11.19
CA GLU A 252 13.89 -8.77 -11.23
C GLU A 252 12.83 -8.68 -10.14
N PHE A 253 12.92 -7.63 -9.34
CA PHE A 253 11.91 -7.19 -8.40
C PHE A 253 11.16 -6.04 -9.06
N GLY A 254 10.10 -6.35 -9.81
CA GLY A 254 9.23 -5.33 -10.41
C GLY A 254 8.18 -4.82 -9.44
N ILE A 255 7.44 -3.76 -9.75
CA ILE A 255 6.53 -3.09 -8.78
C ILE A 255 5.44 -4.02 -8.20
N ASP A 256 4.86 -4.88 -9.03
CA ASP A 256 3.80 -5.84 -8.65
C ASP A 256 4.11 -7.26 -9.15
N ASN A 257 5.35 -7.52 -9.56
CA ASN A 257 5.79 -8.81 -10.08
C ASN A 257 7.22 -9.12 -9.63
N ILE A 258 7.57 -10.39 -9.59
CA ILE A 258 8.94 -10.88 -9.37
C ILE A 258 9.26 -11.90 -10.45
N SER A 259 10.43 -11.77 -11.05
CA SER A 259 10.99 -12.79 -11.94
C SER A 259 12.13 -13.52 -11.25
N LEU A 260 12.20 -14.83 -11.44
CA LEU A 260 13.21 -15.71 -10.84
C LEU A 260 13.57 -16.87 -11.77
N PHE A 261 14.76 -17.45 -11.58
CA PHE A 261 15.12 -18.76 -12.14
C PHE A 261 14.92 -19.84 -11.09
N THR A 262 14.21 -20.91 -11.46
CA THR A 262 14.18 -22.13 -10.66
C THR A 262 15.24 -23.12 -11.14
N PRO A 263 15.92 -23.84 -10.23
CA PRO A 263 16.68 -25.03 -10.61
C PRO A 263 15.70 -26.11 -11.08
N GLY A 264 15.76 -26.46 -12.36
CA GLY A 264 14.85 -27.41 -12.97
C GLY A 264 13.45 -26.84 -13.22
N LYS A 265 12.53 -27.74 -13.58
CA LYS A 265 11.14 -27.39 -13.93
C LYS A 265 10.32 -27.03 -12.70
N LEU A 266 9.65 -25.88 -12.73
CA LEU A 266 8.83 -25.38 -11.62
C LEU A 266 7.76 -26.40 -11.21
N LEU A 267 7.03 -26.94 -12.19
CA LEU A 267 5.84 -27.75 -11.96
C LEU A 267 6.12 -29.27 -11.89
N SER A 268 7.37 -29.71 -12.00
CA SER A 268 7.69 -31.14 -11.90
C SER A 268 7.37 -31.70 -10.51
N GLY A 269 6.84 -32.93 -10.46
CA GLY A 269 6.53 -33.61 -9.19
C GLY A 269 5.35 -33.00 -8.41
N ILE A 270 4.57 -32.10 -9.01
CA ILE A 270 3.33 -31.59 -8.41
C ILE A 270 2.17 -32.46 -8.88
N GLU A 271 1.43 -33.06 -7.94
CA GLU A 271 0.30 -33.94 -8.22
C GLU A 271 -1.01 -33.38 -7.64
N HIS A 272 -2.04 -33.26 -8.46
CA HIS A 272 -3.36 -32.79 -8.02
C HIS A 272 -4.44 -33.34 -8.96
N ASP A 273 -5.56 -33.81 -8.41
CA ASP A 273 -6.64 -34.49 -9.17
C ASP A 273 -7.17 -33.70 -10.37
N LYS A 274 -7.13 -32.36 -10.28
CA LYS A 274 -7.60 -31.45 -11.33
C LYS A 274 -6.53 -31.08 -12.39
N LEU A 275 -5.28 -31.48 -12.19
CA LEU A 275 -4.16 -31.14 -13.08
C LEU A 275 -3.85 -32.31 -14.02
N MET A 276 -4.06 -32.09 -15.32
CA MET A 276 -3.77 -33.08 -16.34
C MET A 276 -2.34 -32.91 -16.91
N PRO A 277 -1.69 -33.98 -17.39
CA PRO A 277 -0.37 -33.92 -18.05
C PRO A 277 -0.26 -32.86 -19.15
N SER A 278 -1.34 -32.62 -19.91
CA SER A 278 -1.41 -31.60 -20.97
C SER A 278 -1.24 -30.17 -20.45
N MET A 279 -1.71 -29.88 -19.23
CA MET A 279 -1.59 -28.56 -18.60
C MET A 279 -0.13 -28.23 -18.26
N PHE A 280 0.66 -29.24 -17.87
CA PHE A 280 2.09 -29.09 -17.61
C PHE A 280 2.91 -28.90 -18.89
N LYS A 281 2.43 -29.42 -20.03
CA LYS A 281 3.08 -29.20 -21.34
C LYS A 281 2.86 -27.79 -21.88
N LYS A 282 1.76 -27.13 -21.51
CA LYS A 282 1.42 -25.76 -21.93
C LYS A 282 0.96 -24.93 -20.72
N PRO A 283 1.87 -24.62 -19.77
CA PRO A 283 1.48 -24.00 -18.52
C PRO A 283 0.91 -22.59 -18.71
N ASN A 284 1.44 -21.83 -19.68
CA ASN A 284 1.01 -20.45 -19.94
C ASN A 284 -0.43 -20.36 -20.47
N ASP A 285 -0.91 -21.39 -21.17
CA ASP A 285 -2.30 -21.47 -21.64
C ASP A 285 -3.28 -21.86 -20.50
N ASN A 286 -2.74 -22.39 -19.40
CA ASN A 286 -3.50 -23.00 -18.30
C ASN A 286 -3.30 -22.28 -16.95
N LEU A 287 -2.79 -21.04 -16.96
CA LEU A 287 -2.45 -20.28 -15.75
C LEU A 287 -3.61 -20.17 -14.76
N ILE A 288 -4.85 -20.03 -15.23
CA ILE A 288 -6.03 -19.93 -14.36
C ILE A 288 -6.22 -21.22 -13.57
N VAL A 289 -6.15 -22.37 -14.23
CA VAL A 289 -6.35 -23.67 -13.60
C VAL A 289 -5.17 -23.98 -12.68
N LEU A 290 -3.93 -23.72 -13.13
CA LEU A 290 -2.73 -23.88 -12.32
C LEU A 290 -2.78 -23.04 -11.04
N ASN A 291 -3.08 -21.75 -11.12
CA ASN A 291 -3.21 -20.88 -9.93
C ASN A 291 -4.38 -21.26 -9.02
N SER A 292 -5.38 -22.00 -9.53
CA SER A 292 -6.48 -22.54 -8.71
C SER A 292 -6.12 -23.85 -8.00
N CYS A 293 -5.09 -24.57 -8.46
CA CYS A 293 -4.66 -25.89 -7.95
C CYS A 293 -3.30 -25.88 -7.24
N VAL A 294 -2.47 -24.86 -7.45
CA VAL A 294 -1.14 -24.70 -6.85
C VAL A 294 -1.00 -23.30 -6.27
N GLY A 295 -0.66 -23.22 -4.99
CA GLY A 295 -0.26 -21.97 -4.32
C GLY A 295 1.25 -21.78 -4.41
N PHE A 296 1.69 -20.55 -4.66
CA PHE A 296 3.12 -20.20 -4.65
C PHE A 296 3.40 -19.24 -3.50
N LEU A 297 4.48 -19.49 -2.78
CA LEU A 297 4.91 -18.67 -1.65
C LEU A 297 6.43 -18.52 -1.69
N LEU A 298 6.90 -17.28 -1.83
CA LEU A 298 8.33 -16.97 -1.81
C LEU A 298 8.73 -16.48 -0.43
N LYS A 299 9.79 -17.09 0.11
CA LYS A 299 10.47 -16.66 1.33
C LYS A 299 11.84 -16.11 0.97
N PHE A 300 12.26 -15.05 1.63
CA PHE A 300 13.66 -14.64 1.70
C PHE A 300 13.95 -13.91 3.00
N GLU A 301 15.23 -13.81 3.35
CA GLU A 301 15.72 -12.98 4.45
C GLU A 301 16.14 -11.60 3.92
N ILE A 302 16.07 -10.58 4.76
CA ILE A 302 16.48 -9.21 4.43
C ILE A 302 17.58 -8.71 5.38
N ALA A 303 18.41 -7.79 4.88
CA ALA A 303 19.43 -7.12 5.67
C ALA A 303 18.83 -6.31 6.84
N ASP A 304 19.61 -6.14 7.91
CA ASP A 304 19.17 -5.50 9.14
C ASP A 304 18.74 -4.04 8.92
N GLU A 305 19.42 -3.32 8.03
CA GLU A 305 19.10 -1.93 7.67
C GLU A 305 17.73 -1.82 7.00
N ILE A 306 17.38 -2.79 6.15
CA ILE A 306 16.07 -2.86 5.51
C ILE A 306 15.00 -3.26 6.52
N LYS A 307 15.30 -4.23 7.39
CA LYS A 307 14.43 -4.65 8.49
C LYS A 307 14.06 -3.46 9.38
N GLU A 308 15.01 -2.63 9.78
CA GLU A 308 14.74 -1.45 10.61
C GLU A 308 13.80 -0.44 9.93
N LEU A 309 13.97 -0.22 8.63
CA LEU A 309 13.09 0.65 7.84
C LEU A 309 11.68 0.06 7.74
N LEU A 310 11.57 -1.26 7.53
CA LEU A 310 10.29 -1.95 7.40
C LEU A 310 9.52 -2.02 8.71
N MET A 311 10.16 -2.39 9.83
CA MET A 311 9.51 -2.54 11.14
C MET A 311 8.82 -1.26 11.62
N ARG A 312 9.32 -0.08 11.24
CA ARG A 312 8.67 1.20 11.54
C ARG A 312 7.34 1.39 10.79
N THR A 313 7.09 0.62 9.75
CA THR A 313 5.93 0.70 8.85
C THR A 313 5.08 -0.58 8.85
N PHE A 314 5.51 -1.61 9.58
CA PHE A 314 4.94 -2.95 9.55
C PHE A 314 4.85 -3.55 10.96
N ALA A 315 3.67 -3.47 11.59
CA ALA A 315 3.47 -4.01 12.94
C ALA A 315 3.09 -5.50 12.96
N GLN A 316 2.54 -6.06 11.86
CA GLN A 316 2.00 -7.43 11.83
C GLN A 316 2.28 -8.12 10.49
N LYS A 317 3.35 -8.95 10.39
CA LYS A 317 3.63 -9.86 9.26
C LYS A 317 3.74 -11.31 9.71
N ALA A 318 3.65 -12.22 8.75
CA ALA A 318 4.03 -13.62 8.97
C ALA A 318 5.56 -13.78 9.15
N GLY A 319 5.95 -14.74 9.98
CA GLY A 319 7.35 -15.08 10.24
C GLY A 319 8.11 -14.09 11.10
N LYS A 320 9.43 -14.28 11.19
CA LYS A 320 10.33 -13.43 12.00
C LYS A 320 10.57 -12.07 11.36
N GLU A 321 11.06 -11.08 12.10
CA GLU A 321 11.25 -9.69 11.61
C GLU A 321 12.10 -9.58 10.35
N PHE A 322 13.15 -10.38 10.21
CA PHE A 322 14.05 -10.40 9.06
C PHE A 322 13.56 -11.30 7.91
N GLU A 323 12.46 -12.03 8.06
CA GLU A 323 11.91 -12.89 7.00
C GLU A 323 10.80 -12.17 6.23
N VAL A 324 10.80 -12.25 4.91
CA VAL A 324 9.70 -11.75 4.09
C VAL A 324 9.04 -12.94 3.42
N TRP A 325 7.71 -12.97 3.52
CA TRP A 325 6.85 -14.02 2.97
C TRP A 325 5.90 -13.40 1.96
N LEU A 326 6.10 -13.71 0.67
CA LEU A 326 5.33 -13.16 -0.43
C LEU A 326 4.45 -14.25 -1.05
N PRO A 327 3.12 -14.16 -0.89
CA PRO A 327 2.20 -14.97 -1.66
C PRO A 327 2.26 -14.55 -3.13
N LEU A 328 2.31 -15.52 -4.03
CA LEU A 328 2.51 -15.31 -5.45
C LEU A 328 1.42 -15.96 -6.29
N SER A 329 1.20 -15.44 -7.49
CA SER A 329 0.41 -16.05 -8.55
C SER A 329 1.27 -16.21 -9.79
N LEU A 330 1.28 -17.41 -10.35
CA LEU A 330 2.04 -17.74 -11.56
C LEU A 330 1.55 -16.85 -12.70
N GLY A 331 2.45 -16.05 -13.26
CA GLY A 331 2.16 -15.14 -14.37
C GLY A 331 2.63 -15.69 -15.70
N ASN A 332 3.85 -16.24 -15.77
CA ASN A 332 4.42 -16.79 -16.98
C ASN A 332 5.57 -17.74 -16.65
N ILE A 333 5.76 -18.79 -17.46
CA ILE A 333 6.96 -19.64 -17.48
C ILE A 333 7.61 -19.51 -18.86
N GLN A 334 8.88 -19.15 -18.87
CA GLN A 334 9.71 -19.06 -20.07
C GLN A 334 10.82 -20.09 -19.96
N GLU A 335 11.10 -20.77 -21.07
CA GLU A 335 12.29 -21.61 -21.17
C GLU A 335 13.53 -20.71 -21.05
N ALA A 336 14.49 -21.15 -20.23
CA ALA A 336 15.81 -20.55 -20.11
C ALA A 336 16.85 -21.62 -20.44
N GLU A 337 18.14 -21.25 -20.45
CA GLU A 337 19.21 -22.22 -20.65
C GLU A 337 19.10 -23.35 -19.61
N ALA A 338 19.00 -24.58 -20.11
CA ALA A 338 18.91 -25.75 -19.26
C ALA A 338 20.11 -25.78 -18.29
N PRO A 339 19.91 -26.11 -17.01
CA PRO A 339 18.70 -26.71 -16.43
C PRO A 339 17.71 -25.71 -15.82
N LYS A 340 17.76 -24.42 -16.14
CA LYS A 340 16.93 -23.39 -15.48
C LYS A 340 15.62 -23.16 -16.23
N GLU A 341 14.55 -22.84 -15.49
CA GLU A 341 13.35 -22.21 -16.03
C GLU A 341 13.25 -20.77 -15.51
N ARG A 342 12.91 -19.83 -16.38
CA ARG A 342 12.60 -18.45 -15.97
C ARG A 342 11.11 -18.36 -15.67
N VAL A 343 10.78 -17.95 -14.47
CA VAL A 343 9.40 -17.83 -14.02
C VAL A 343 9.12 -16.40 -13.61
N ALA A 344 8.01 -15.85 -14.11
CA ALA A 344 7.48 -14.58 -13.66
C ALA A 344 6.23 -14.81 -12.82
N PHE A 345 6.24 -14.23 -11.63
CA PHE A 345 5.13 -14.24 -10.69
C PHE A 345 4.53 -12.85 -10.54
N GLN A 346 3.22 -12.79 -10.41
CA GLN A 346 2.54 -11.61 -9.89
C GLN A 346 2.47 -11.71 -8.37
N ILE A 347 2.65 -10.58 -7.70
CA ILE A 347 2.60 -10.51 -6.24
C ILE A 347 1.16 -10.43 -5.81
N PHE A 348 0.80 -11.24 -4.82
CA PHE A 348 -0.55 -11.23 -4.31
C PHE A 348 -0.83 -9.91 -3.59
N PRO A 349 -2.01 -9.28 -3.80
CA PRO A 349 -2.26 -7.92 -3.33
C PRO A 349 -2.42 -7.81 -1.81
N ARG A 350 -2.60 -8.93 -1.09
CA ARG A 350 -2.78 -8.97 0.37
C ARG A 350 -1.58 -9.63 1.05
N ASP A 351 -1.18 -9.06 2.18
CA ASP A 351 -0.12 -9.62 3.01
C ASP A 351 -0.60 -10.77 3.87
N LEU A 352 0.30 -11.73 4.06
CA LEU A 352 0.18 -12.68 5.16
C LEU A 352 0.56 -12.00 6.46
N VAL A 353 -0.35 -12.08 7.43
CA VAL A 353 -0.17 -11.57 8.78
C VAL A 353 -0.29 -12.70 9.77
N GLN A 354 0.47 -12.60 10.85
CA GLN A 354 0.47 -13.58 11.93
C GLN A 354 0.16 -12.89 13.26
N GLU A 355 -0.76 -13.45 14.04
CA GLU A 355 -1.01 -12.99 15.41
C GLU A 355 0.11 -13.51 16.31
N THR A 356 0.94 -12.59 16.80
CA THR A 356 2.09 -12.90 17.65
C THR A 356 1.77 -12.74 19.13
N ASP A 357 0.63 -12.13 19.52
CA ASP A 357 0.21 -12.03 20.92
C ASP A 357 -0.37 -13.37 21.39
N PRO A 358 0.30 -14.06 22.34
CA PRO A 358 -0.18 -15.35 22.84
C PRO A 358 -1.59 -15.28 23.44
N ARG A 359 -2.00 -14.11 23.96
CA ARG A 359 -3.33 -13.91 24.57
C ARG A 359 -4.44 -13.82 23.53
N LYS A 360 -4.12 -13.42 22.30
CA LYS A 360 -5.06 -13.29 21.19
C LYS A 360 -5.07 -14.55 20.33
N ARG A 361 -3.94 -15.26 20.20
CA ARG A 361 -3.79 -16.48 19.41
C ARG A 361 -4.77 -17.60 19.80
N SER A 362 -5.17 -17.70 21.08
CA SER A 362 -6.17 -18.68 21.52
C SER A 362 -7.61 -18.37 21.07
N LYS A 363 -7.88 -17.14 20.62
CA LYS A 363 -9.22 -16.65 20.24
C LYS A 363 -9.31 -16.22 18.77
N SER A 364 -8.22 -16.32 18.00
CA SER A 364 -8.17 -15.89 16.61
C SER A 364 -7.31 -16.83 15.76
N LEU A 365 -7.53 -16.82 14.44
CA LEU A 365 -6.65 -17.50 13.48
C LEU A 365 -5.23 -16.95 13.62
N GLY A 366 -4.25 -17.86 13.65
CA GLY A 366 -2.82 -17.60 13.79
C GLY A 366 -2.22 -16.96 12.54
N LEU A 367 -2.28 -17.62 11.39
CA LEU A 367 -1.89 -17.07 10.09
C LEU A 367 -3.14 -16.71 9.27
N LYS A 368 -3.21 -15.51 8.71
CA LYS A 368 -4.32 -15.07 7.86
C LYS A 368 -3.86 -14.02 6.88
N PHE A 369 -4.72 -13.67 5.93
CA PHE A 369 -4.51 -12.44 5.17
C PHE A 369 -4.89 -11.22 5.97
N MET A 370 -4.15 -10.14 5.76
CA MET A 370 -4.64 -8.82 6.10
C MET A 370 -6.01 -8.63 5.41
N PRO A 371 -7.07 -8.26 6.16
CA PRO A 371 -8.38 -8.02 5.58
C PRO A 371 -8.26 -7.02 4.43
N PRO A 372 -9.06 -7.17 3.36
CA PRO A 372 -8.97 -6.29 2.21
C PRO A 372 -9.04 -4.82 2.63
N PHE A 373 -9.77 -4.47 3.70
CA PHE A 373 -9.56 -3.27 4.53
C PHE A 373 -10.11 -3.45 5.95
N THR A 374 -9.41 -2.90 6.96
CA THR A 374 -10.08 -2.38 8.14
C THR A 374 -10.79 -1.08 7.78
N LEU A 375 -11.92 -0.72 8.42
CA LEU A 375 -12.66 0.53 8.18
C LEU A 375 -11.80 1.82 8.31
N HIS A 376 -10.55 1.71 8.76
CA HIS A 376 -9.61 2.80 8.98
C HIS A 376 -8.18 2.48 8.47
N PRO A 377 -7.86 2.65 7.18
CA PRO A 377 -6.55 2.27 6.62
C PRO A 377 -5.30 2.99 7.20
N ASN A 378 -4.47 2.36 8.01
CA ASN A 378 -3.20 2.91 8.52
C ASN A 378 -2.04 2.64 7.54
N ALA A 379 -0.85 3.17 7.82
CA ALA A 379 0.37 2.85 7.05
C ALA A 379 0.64 1.33 6.99
N GLU A 380 0.12 0.62 7.98
CA GLU A 380 0.14 -0.84 8.11
C GLU A 380 -0.58 -1.56 6.97
N ASP A 381 -1.59 -0.96 6.33
CA ASP A 381 -2.44 -1.63 5.30
C ASP A 381 -1.84 -1.66 3.88
N HIS A 382 -0.63 -1.12 3.66
CA HIS A 382 0.07 -1.29 2.38
C HIS A 382 0.81 -2.62 2.34
N ASN A 383 0.80 -3.26 1.17
CA ASN A 383 1.46 -4.53 0.91
C ASN A 383 2.95 -4.48 1.30
N THR A 384 3.43 -5.51 2.02
CA THR A 384 4.81 -5.70 2.49
C THR A 384 5.79 -5.47 1.37
N TYR A 385 5.50 -6.00 0.18
CA TYR A 385 6.38 -5.91 -0.97
C TYR A 385 6.63 -4.46 -1.40
N ARG A 386 5.57 -3.65 -1.54
CA ARG A 386 5.73 -2.24 -1.96
C ARG A 386 6.54 -1.44 -0.95
N LYS A 387 6.35 -1.71 0.34
CA LYS A 387 7.15 -1.08 1.41
C LYS A 387 8.60 -1.53 1.34
N LEU A 388 8.86 -2.82 1.10
CA LEU A 388 10.20 -3.37 0.91
C LEU A 388 10.91 -2.66 -0.25
N MET A 389 10.25 -2.50 -1.40
CA MET A 389 10.82 -1.81 -2.56
C MET A 389 11.20 -0.36 -2.24
N VAL A 390 10.35 0.36 -1.51
CA VAL A 390 10.66 1.72 -1.07
C VAL A 390 11.84 1.74 -0.09
N ALA A 391 11.91 0.79 0.84
CA ALA A 391 13.01 0.69 1.80
C ALA A 391 14.35 0.38 1.11
N ILE A 392 14.36 -0.57 0.18
CA ILE A 392 15.55 -0.91 -0.63
C ILE A 392 15.97 0.27 -1.50
N GLY A 393 15.03 0.91 -2.20
CA GLY A 393 15.34 2.08 -3.04
C GLY A 393 15.90 3.26 -2.22
N GLN A 394 15.37 3.48 -1.02
CA GLN A 394 15.94 4.48 -0.11
C GLN A 394 17.37 4.11 0.30
N ARG A 395 17.62 2.84 0.63
CA ARG A 395 18.94 2.38 1.04
C ARG A 395 19.96 2.46 -0.08
N LEU A 396 19.59 2.06 -1.30
CA LEU A 396 20.41 2.21 -2.50
C LEU A 396 20.81 3.68 -2.77
N LYS A 397 19.88 4.62 -2.58
CA LYS A 397 20.15 6.06 -2.70
C LYS A 397 21.03 6.58 -1.57
N ASP A 398 21.00 5.96 -0.39
CA ASP A 398 21.86 6.33 0.72
C ASP A 398 23.27 5.75 0.53
N ASP A 399 23.38 4.52 0.01
CA ASP A 399 24.65 3.84 -0.25
C ASP A 399 25.40 4.37 -1.48
N SER A 400 24.69 4.94 -2.46
CA SER A 400 25.32 5.60 -3.62
C SER A 400 25.80 7.04 -3.35
N ARG A 401 25.54 7.62 -2.17
CA ARG A 401 26.01 8.99 -1.85
C ARG A 401 27.52 9.05 -1.65
N PRO A 402 28.18 10.15 -2.07
CA PRO A 402 29.59 10.39 -1.77
C PRO A 402 29.87 10.33 -0.26
N GLU A 403 31.01 9.80 0.15
CA GLU A 403 31.37 9.62 1.57
C GLU A 403 31.31 10.91 2.39
N GLU A 404 31.65 12.05 1.79
CA GLU A 404 31.56 13.37 2.44
C GLU A 404 30.13 13.74 2.85
N GLU A 405 29.13 13.37 2.05
CA GLU A 405 27.72 13.61 2.39
C GLU A 405 27.20 12.61 3.43
N LYS A 406 27.64 11.35 3.34
CA LYS A 406 27.36 10.33 4.36
C LYS A 406 27.88 10.76 5.74
N ASN A 407 29.10 11.29 5.80
CA ASN A 407 29.72 11.80 7.02
C ASN A 407 28.99 13.04 7.57
N LYS A 408 28.55 13.96 6.70
CA LYS A 408 27.71 15.10 7.12
C LYS A 408 26.38 14.63 7.70
N ILE A 409 25.70 13.69 7.07
CA ILE A 409 24.41 13.16 7.57
C ILE A 409 24.60 12.41 8.89
N ALA A 410 25.64 11.57 9.01
CA ALA A 410 25.98 10.88 10.25
C ALA A 410 26.25 11.88 11.39
N SER A 411 27.00 12.96 11.12
CA SER A 411 27.24 14.03 12.10
C SER A 411 25.95 14.73 12.54
N VAL A 412 25.02 14.98 11.62
CA VAL A 412 23.72 15.60 11.91
C VAL A 412 22.82 14.64 12.70
N GLN A 413 22.78 13.36 12.33
CA GLN A 413 22.01 12.35 13.06
C GLN A 413 22.56 12.14 14.48
N ALA A 414 23.88 12.11 14.64
CA ALA A 414 24.53 12.05 15.95
C ALA A 414 24.21 13.28 16.80
N ALA A 415 24.28 14.49 16.22
CA ALA A 415 23.90 15.73 16.89
C ALA A 415 22.41 15.76 17.30
N VAL A 416 21.52 15.21 16.47
CA VAL A 416 20.08 15.09 16.79
C VAL A 416 19.85 14.05 17.90
N ALA A 417 20.53 12.91 17.86
CA ALA A 417 20.45 11.88 18.89
C ALA A 417 20.97 12.39 20.25
N GLN A 418 22.09 13.12 20.24
CA GLN A 418 22.66 13.77 21.43
C GLN A 418 21.69 14.81 22.00
N ARG A 419 21.11 15.68 21.16
CA ARG A 419 20.05 16.62 21.59
C ARG A 419 18.82 15.91 22.14
N GLN A 420 18.44 14.76 21.58
CA GLN A 420 17.31 13.96 22.09
C GLN A 420 17.63 13.33 23.46
N GLN A 421 18.85 12.85 23.68
CA GLN A 421 19.28 12.37 25.00
C GLN A 421 19.32 13.50 26.03
N GLU A 422 19.88 14.67 25.68
CA GLU A 422 19.93 15.85 26.54
C GLU A 422 18.54 16.37 26.92
N THR A 423 17.54 16.21 26.04
CA THR A 423 16.15 16.62 26.31
C THR A 423 15.31 15.53 26.98
N LYS A 424 15.72 14.26 26.96
CA LYS A 424 14.97 13.14 27.54
C LYS A 424 14.80 13.28 29.06
N GLY A 425 15.81 13.79 29.77
CA GLY A 425 15.74 14.09 31.22
C GLY A 425 14.96 15.36 31.53
N LYS A 426 15.26 16.47 30.83
CA LYS A 426 14.64 17.79 31.07
C LYS A 426 13.12 17.78 30.91
N ARG A 427 12.59 17.00 29.97
CA ARG A 427 11.15 16.93 29.68
C ARG A 427 10.35 16.14 30.72
N VAL A 428 10.98 15.15 31.35
CA VAL A 428 10.41 14.39 32.47
C VAL A 428 10.40 15.25 33.73
N ASP A 429 11.48 15.99 34.00
CA ASP A 429 11.57 16.93 35.13
C ASP A 429 10.55 18.08 35.02
N GLU A 430 10.35 18.64 33.83
CA GLU A 430 9.35 19.70 33.64
C GLU A 430 7.91 19.22 33.86
N ASN A 431 7.60 17.99 33.44
CA ASN A 431 6.29 17.38 33.65
C ASN A 431 6.07 16.99 35.11
N MET A 432 7.09 16.45 35.78
CA MET A 432 7.09 16.19 37.23
C MET A 432 6.88 17.49 38.02
N ARG A 433 7.58 18.55 37.65
CA ARG A 433 7.47 19.87 38.29
C ARG A 433 6.08 20.49 38.08
N LYS A 434 5.49 20.37 36.88
CA LYS A 434 4.10 20.79 36.60
C LYS A 434 3.08 19.95 37.37
N ALA A 435 3.30 18.64 37.51
CA ALA A 435 2.44 17.77 38.30
C ALA A 435 2.51 18.11 39.79
N PHE A 436 3.70 18.43 40.31
CA PHE A 436 3.90 18.87 41.69
C PHE A 436 3.24 20.23 41.96
N GLN A 437 3.42 21.21 41.08
CA GLN A 437 2.76 22.51 41.18
C GLN A 437 1.23 22.38 41.17
N LYS A 438 0.66 21.54 40.29
CA LYS A 438 -0.78 21.26 40.29
C LYS A 438 -1.27 20.63 41.59
N ARG A 439 -0.47 19.74 42.20
CA ARG A 439 -0.82 19.13 43.50
C ARG A 439 -0.77 20.15 44.64
N VAL A 440 0.22 21.03 44.66
CA VAL A 440 0.33 22.11 45.65
C VAL A 440 -0.80 23.12 45.49
N GLU A 441 -1.14 23.51 44.26
CA GLU A 441 -2.29 24.39 43.98
C GLU A 441 -3.63 23.74 44.38
N ALA A 442 -3.80 22.44 44.12
CA ALA A 442 -4.99 21.69 44.52
C ALA A 442 -5.11 21.59 46.05
N LYS A 443 -3.98 21.46 46.77
CA LYS A 443 -3.95 21.42 48.23
C LYS A 443 -4.27 22.79 48.84
N LYS A 444 -3.69 23.87 48.29
CA LYS A 444 -4.04 25.25 48.68
C LYS A 444 -5.52 25.56 48.45
N ARG A 445 -6.12 25.07 47.36
CA ARG A 445 -7.56 25.24 47.09
C ARG A 445 -8.46 24.47 48.07
N LYS A 446 -7.97 23.37 48.66
CA LYS A 446 -8.67 22.65 49.72
C LYS A 446 -8.56 23.37 51.07
N GLU A 447 -7.38 23.90 51.41
CA GLU A 447 -7.14 24.64 52.66
C GLU A 447 -7.82 26.02 52.71
N THR A 448 -8.22 26.59 51.55
CA THR A 448 -9.04 27.81 51.48
C THR A 448 -10.54 27.56 51.36
N ALA A 449 -10.96 26.29 51.36
CA ALA A 449 -12.36 25.87 51.26
C ALA A 449 -12.91 25.29 52.57
N ASP A 450 -12.05 25.15 53.58
CA ASP A 450 -12.39 25.11 55.01
C ASP A 450 -12.18 26.51 55.59
#